data_AF-A0A3L7Q3C9-F1
#
_entry.id   AF-A0A3L7Q3C9-F1
#
_cell.length_a   1.000
_cell.length_b   1.000
_cell.length_c   1.000
_cell.angle_alpha   90.00
_cell.angle_beta   90.00
_cell.angle_gamma   90.00
#
_symmetry.space_group_name_H-M   'P 1'
#
loop_
_entity.id
_entity.type
_entity.pdbx_description
1 polymer ?
#
loop_
_entity_poly.entity_id
_entity_poly.type
_entity_poly.pdbx_seq_one_letter_code
_entity_poly.pdbx_strand_id
1 'polypeptide(L)'
;MIVVTANWEIGDGSLWPSPAAGMMGRFRAELARAAVRAGWQSDGRYDPVPRVDVVFAGDTFDWLASREWLGSSRPWQRGGKARVIRERVMAGTLRVGRSVIRGMLAMVRHGVHVSRADRHGRPVHGATLSVPVGLSILEGNLDAGLSREASRTSAERTGIGVGAAWDARGVRVIHGDSSDLIWMADRASGVGPSLGESLRVDLLTRFAASAPIGAIEPDARRLLLASLRAADPLGFADAVAAWCTDSQDAAIAGLVHDEWLRSVSAWHRVARGLGLTGAGPWNEAPFDVVDALAGRLAAIDRRASAGRTVSGVADHLADLLGGDRPIATVGSGSGFLVLGHAPVDASMPLGGHRMIGLGARRGVDLGGDRGLPGVREISPLPTPPRSPVTAVITERGGGTVGVSSLGDPVAEWSANARQQGWSPARADAGAWIVDAA
;
A
#
# COMPACT_ATOMS: atom_id res chain seq x y z
N MET A 1 -17.57 10.52 7.07
CA MET A 1 -16.86 9.92 5.91
C MET A 1 -15.59 9.27 6.41
N ILE A 2 -15.24 8.09 5.90
CA ILE A 2 -13.98 7.38 6.22
C ILE A 2 -13.14 7.33 4.95
N VAL A 3 -11.85 7.62 5.06
CA VAL A 3 -10.88 7.53 3.96
C VAL A 3 -9.74 6.64 4.40
N VAL A 4 -9.51 5.55 3.68
CA VAL A 4 -8.43 4.61 3.98
C VAL A 4 -7.38 4.71 2.88
N THR A 5 -6.14 4.94 3.23
CA THR A 5 -4.99 4.97 2.31
C THR A 5 -3.88 4.09 2.85
N ALA A 6 -3.00 3.55 2.00
CA ALA A 6 -1.92 2.66 2.44
C ALA A 6 -0.65 2.88 1.60
N ASN A 7 0.45 2.26 2.05
CA ASN A 7 1.69 2.09 1.28
C ASN A 7 2.31 3.42 0.82
N TRP A 8 2.42 4.37 1.76
CA TRP A 8 3.14 5.63 1.51
C TRP A 8 4.66 5.42 1.54
N GLU A 9 5.11 4.39 2.26
CA GLU A 9 6.47 3.84 2.29
C GLU A 9 7.57 4.92 2.34
N ILE A 10 7.39 5.91 3.21
CA ILE A 10 8.37 6.98 3.34
C ILE A 10 9.63 6.40 3.99
N GLY A 11 10.73 6.34 3.24
CA GLY A 11 12.02 5.87 3.73
C GLY A 11 12.92 6.99 4.25
N ASP A 12 14.15 6.63 4.64
CA ASP A 12 15.16 7.55 5.18
C ASP A 12 15.92 8.36 4.11
N GLY A 13 15.61 8.14 2.84
CA GLY A 13 16.21 8.81 1.68
C GLY A 13 17.55 8.21 1.22
N SER A 14 18.04 7.14 1.86
CA SER A 14 19.33 6.53 1.50
C SER A 14 19.25 5.64 0.25
N LEU A 15 18.08 5.08 -0.03
CA LEU A 15 17.80 4.20 -1.18
C LEU A 15 16.68 4.74 -2.06
N TRP A 16 15.56 5.07 -1.41
CA TRP A 16 14.38 5.58 -2.09
C TRP A 16 14.43 7.09 -2.24
N PRO A 17 13.88 7.63 -3.34
CA PRO A 17 13.69 9.06 -3.45
C PRO A 17 12.74 9.55 -2.36
N SER A 18 12.96 10.79 -1.91
CA SER A 18 12.03 11.49 -1.02
C SER A 18 10.63 11.54 -1.63
N PRO A 19 9.56 11.59 -0.80
CA PRO A 19 8.21 11.79 -1.28
C PRO A 19 8.13 12.99 -2.22
N ALA A 20 7.41 12.84 -3.34
CA ALA A 20 7.28 13.90 -4.33
C ALA A 20 6.78 15.21 -3.70
N ALA A 21 7.36 16.32 -4.10
CA ALA A 21 6.91 17.64 -3.65
C ALA A 21 5.40 17.80 -3.93
N GLY A 22 4.68 18.31 -2.92
CA GLY A 22 3.24 18.53 -3.01
C GLY A 22 2.37 17.27 -2.94
N MET A 23 2.91 16.06 -2.72
CA MET A 23 2.12 14.82 -2.57
C MET A 23 0.97 15.00 -1.57
N MET A 24 1.26 15.50 -0.37
CA MET A 24 0.25 15.76 0.65
C MET A 24 -0.71 16.91 0.28
N GLY A 25 -0.25 17.89 -0.50
CA GLY A 25 -1.12 18.93 -1.05
C GLY A 25 -2.15 18.38 -2.03
N ARG A 26 -1.73 17.48 -2.92
CA ARG A 26 -2.61 16.76 -3.84
C ARG A 26 -3.60 15.88 -3.08
N PHE A 27 -3.11 15.08 -2.12
CA PHE A 27 -3.96 14.26 -1.26
C PHE A 27 -5.04 15.09 -0.55
N ARG A 28 -4.69 16.24 0.05
CA ARG A 28 -5.64 17.14 0.69
C ARG A 28 -6.69 17.72 -0.28
N ALA A 29 -6.26 18.09 -1.47
CA ALA A 29 -7.18 18.61 -2.50
C ALA A 29 -8.18 17.54 -2.95
N GLU A 30 -7.70 16.31 -3.13
CA GLU A 30 -8.58 15.19 -3.44
C GLU A 30 -9.50 14.81 -2.28
N LEU A 31 -9.00 14.87 -1.04
CA LEU A 31 -9.80 14.63 0.16
C LEU A 31 -10.94 15.64 0.28
N ALA A 32 -10.66 16.92 0.00
CA ALA A 32 -11.67 17.97 -0.06
C ALA A 32 -12.72 17.69 -1.14
N ARG A 33 -12.29 17.32 -2.35
CA ARG A 33 -13.21 16.93 -3.44
C ARG A 33 -14.08 15.73 -3.04
N ALA A 34 -13.50 14.71 -2.43
CA ALA A 34 -14.23 13.54 -1.96
C ALA A 34 -15.23 13.89 -0.84
N ALA A 35 -14.86 14.77 0.10
CA ALA A 35 -15.74 15.25 1.15
C ALA A 35 -16.93 16.07 0.61
N VAL A 36 -16.72 16.88 -0.42
CA VAL A 36 -17.81 17.57 -1.13
C VAL A 36 -18.74 16.55 -1.79
N ARG A 37 -18.19 15.56 -2.53
CA ARG A 37 -19.00 14.50 -3.15
C ARG A 37 -19.81 13.71 -2.13
N ALA A 38 -19.20 13.37 -0.99
CA ALA A 38 -19.83 12.62 0.08
C ALA A 38 -20.92 13.40 0.83
N GLY A 39 -20.94 14.74 0.74
CA GLY A 39 -21.96 15.56 1.39
C GLY A 39 -23.29 15.61 0.63
N TRP A 40 -23.30 15.18 -0.63
CA TRP A 40 -24.54 15.16 -1.39
C TRP A 40 -25.40 13.95 -1.02
N GLN A 41 -26.66 14.25 -0.75
CA GLN A 41 -27.69 13.34 -0.30
C GLN A 41 -28.46 12.74 -1.49
N SER A 42 -29.25 11.70 -1.24
CA SER A 42 -30.05 11.02 -2.26
C SER A 42 -31.18 11.90 -2.83
N ASP A 43 -31.62 12.92 -2.08
CA ASP A 43 -32.60 13.91 -2.53
C ASP A 43 -31.98 15.04 -3.38
N GLY A 44 -30.68 14.94 -3.68
CA GLY A 44 -29.95 15.94 -4.44
C GLY A 44 -29.58 17.19 -3.64
N ARG A 45 -29.76 17.21 -2.31
CA ARG A 45 -29.28 18.31 -1.47
C ARG A 45 -27.84 18.06 -1.03
N TYR A 46 -27.04 19.11 -0.97
CA TYR A 46 -25.70 19.12 -0.40
C TYR A 46 -25.77 19.48 1.09
N ASP A 47 -25.26 18.57 1.92
CA ASP A 47 -25.02 18.77 3.35
C ASP A 47 -23.56 18.37 3.67
N PRO A 48 -22.68 19.33 4.03
CA PRO A 48 -21.28 19.03 4.30
C PRO A 48 -21.11 17.89 5.29
N VAL A 49 -20.22 16.93 4.98
CA VAL A 49 -19.98 15.82 5.90
C VAL A 49 -19.51 16.35 7.26
N PRO A 50 -20.04 15.83 8.38
CA PRO A 50 -19.77 16.39 9.71
C PRO A 50 -18.33 16.13 10.18
N ARG A 51 -17.71 15.07 9.64
CA ARG A 51 -16.35 14.64 9.99
C ARG A 51 -15.76 13.73 8.91
N VAL A 52 -14.45 13.82 8.76
CA VAL A 52 -13.63 12.90 7.97
C VAL A 52 -12.70 12.12 8.89
N ASP A 53 -12.71 10.79 8.80
CA ASP A 53 -11.75 9.92 9.49
C ASP A 53 -10.76 9.39 8.44
N VAL A 54 -9.49 9.76 8.54
CA VAL A 54 -8.42 9.32 7.63
C VAL A 54 -7.59 8.24 8.31
N VAL A 55 -7.52 7.06 7.70
CA VAL A 55 -6.79 5.91 8.20
C VAL A 55 -5.66 5.58 7.22
N PHE A 56 -4.42 5.63 7.69
CA PHE A 56 -3.25 5.12 6.97
C PHE A 56 -3.07 3.65 7.34
N ALA A 57 -3.50 2.73 6.49
CA ALA A 57 -3.59 1.30 6.76
C ALA A 57 -2.24 0.57 6.60
N GLY A 58 -1.25 0.99 7.37
CA GLY A 58 0.09 0.37 7.37
C GLY A 58 1.02 0.91 6.30
N ASP A 59 2.29 0.57 6.46
CA ASP A 59 3.41 0.92 5.58
C ASP A 59 3.40 2.41 5.19
N THR A 60 3.14 3.26 6.19
CA THR A 60 3.26 4.70 6.01
C THR A 60 4.72 5.09 5.89
N PHE A 61 5.56 4.42 6.66
CA PHE A 61 7.00 4.51 6.61
C PHE A 61 7.60 3.20 6.10
N ASP A 62 8.81 3.28 5.53
CA ASP A 62 9.61 2.10 5.18
C ASP A 62 10.91 2.15 5.99
N TRP A 63 10.92 1.45 7.14
CA TRP A 63 12.08 1.35 8.01
C TRP A 63 13.01 0.20 7.64
N LEU A 64 12.66 -0.62 6.65
CA LEU A 64 13.47 -1.74 6.18
C LEU A 64 14.39 -1.33 5.03
N ALA A 65 13.98 -0.39 4.20
CA ALA A 65 14.77 0.08 3.07
C ALA A 65 15.74 1.20 3.44
N SER A 66 16.82 0.84 4.13
CA SER A 66 17.91 1.75 4.47
C SER A 66 19.27 1.11 4.24
N ARG A 67 20.22 1.91 3.71
CA ARG A 67 21.64 1.51 3.59
C ARG A 67 22.27 1.17 4.94
N GLU A 68 21.74 1.70 6.04
CA GLU A 68 22.24 1.41 7.39
C GLU A 68 22.12 -0.09 7.76
N TRP A 69 21.16 -0.80 7.17
CA TRP A 69 20.97 -2.23 7.41
C TRP A 69 21.95 -3.13 6.66
N LEU A 70 22.71 -2.58 5.71
CA LEU A 70 23.73 -3.33 4.95
C LEU A 70 25.02 -3.56 5.76
N GLY A 71 25.12 -2.97 6.95
CA GLY A 71 26.23 -3.19 7.88
C GLY A 71 26.19 -4.55 8.58
N SER A 72 26.77 -4.63 9.78
CA SER A 72 26.84 -5.86 10.58
C SER A 72 25.55 -6.19 11.35
N SER A 73 24.56 -5.30 11.32
CA SER A 73 23.34 -5.44 12.10
C SER A 73 22.11 -5.39 11.21
N ARG A 74 21.06 -6.11 11.64
CA ARG A 74 19.81 -6.26 10.88
C ARG A 74 18.59 -5.79 11.69
N PRO A 75 17.49 -5.43 11.03
CA PRO A 75 16.29 -4.93 11.71
C PRO A 75 15.72 -5.91 12.74
N TRP A 76 15.71 -7.21 12.45
CA TRP A 76 15.15 -8.25 13.33
C TRP A 76 16.05 -8.61 14.53
N GLN A 77 17.29 -8.11 14.59
CA GLN A 77 18.17 -8.38 15.73
C GLN A 77 17.76 -7.56 16.96
N ARG A 78 17.82 -8.18 18.15
CA ARG A 78 17.42 -7.57 19.43
C ARG A 78 18.53 -6.81 20.16
N GLY A 79 19.71 -6.66 19.54
CA GLY A 79 20.89 -6.04 20.15
C GLY A 79 20.88 -4.51 20.15
N GLY A 80 21.66 -3.90 21.07
CA GLY A 80 21.77 -2.44 21.19
C GLY A 80 22.22 -1.75 19.89
N LYS A 81 23.10 -2.37 19.10
CA LYS A 81 23.52 -1.86 17.78
C LYS A 81 22.35 -1.75 16.80
N ALA A 82 21.51 -2.78 16.70
CA ALA A 82 20.34 -2.78 15.83
C ALA A 82 19.31 -1.72 16.27
N ARG A 83 19.14 -1.54 17.58
CA ARG A 83 18.32 -0.45 18.13
C ARG A 83 18.82 0.94 17.71
N VAL A 84 20.11 1.22 17.85
CA VAL A 84 20.71 2.51 17.44
C VAL A 84 20.57 2.74 15.94
N ILE A 85 20.76 1.71 15.11
CA ILE A 85 20.50 1.83 13.68
C ILE A 85 19.03 2.15 13.42
N ARG A 86 18.09 1.44 14.06
CA ARG A 86 16.66 1.70 13.90
C ARG A 86 16.29 3.13 14.24
N GLU A 87 16.79 3.65 15.36
CA GLU A 87 16.56 5.04 15.77
C GLU A 87 17.08 6.03 14.72
N ARG A 88 18.25 5.76 14.10
CA ARG A 88 18.78 6.58 13.00
C ARG A 88 17.91 6.49 11.74
N VAL A 89 17.47 5.30 11.35
CA VAL A 89 16.58 5.08 10.19
C VAL A 89 15.24 5.80 10.41
N MET A 90 14.64 5.67 11.59
CA MET A 90 13.40 6.37 11.95
C MET A 90 13.60 7.89 11.92
N ALA A 91 14.67 8.41 12.52
CA ALA A 91 14.95 9.84 12.50
C ALA A 91 15.20 10.38 11.07
N GLY A 92 15.92 9.62 10.24
CA GLY A 92 16.12 9.93 8.81
C GLY A 92 14.79 9.95 8.06
N THR A 93 13.95 8.94 8.29
CA THR A 93 12.62 8.80 7.70
C THR A 93 11.71 9.98 8.06
N LEU A 94 11.64 10.37 9.33
CA LEU A 94 10.86 11.52 9.77
C LEU A 94 11.40 12.84 9.20
N ARG A 95 12.72 12.96 9.01
CA ARG A 95 13.36 14.13 8.39
C ARG A 95 12.96 14.24 6.92
N VAL A 96 13.07 13.16 6.16
CA VAL A 96 12.68 13.09 4.74
C VAL A 96 11.17 13.28 4.56
N GLY A 97 10.38 12.63 5.42
CA GLY A 97 8.92 12.71 5.45
C GLY A 97 8.34 14.00 6.05
N ARG A 98 9.17 14.97 6.45
CA ARG A 98 8.73 16.15 7.22
C ARG A 98 7.60 16.93 6.52
N SER A 99 7.63 17.04 5.20
CA SER A 99 6.59 17.72 4.42
C SER A 99 5.24 17.00 4.50
N VAL A 100 5.26 15.67 4.43
CA VAL A 100 4.07 14.81 4.56
C VAL A 100 3.51 14.90 5.98
N ILE A 101 4.35 14.73 7.00
CA ILE A 101 3.98 14.80 8.42
C ILE A 101 3.38 16.17 8.75
N ARG A 102 4.01 17.27 8.30
CA ARG A 102 3.44 18.62 8.49
C ARG A 102 2.07 18.77 7.87
N GLY A 103 1.84 18.18 6.69
CA GLY A 103 0.53 18.21 6.07
C GLY A 103 -0.51 17.35 6.81
N MET A 104 -0.12 16.19 7.36
CA MET A 104 -0.97 15.40 8.28
C MET A 104 -1.37 16.23 9.50
N LEU A 105 -0.40 16.86 10.16
CA LEU A 105 -0.64 17.71 11.32
C LEU A 105 -1.55 18.92 10.98
N ALA A 106 -1.37 19.50 9.80
CA ALA A 106 -2.23 20.58 9.32
C ALA A 106 -3.68 20.10 9.12
N MET A 107 -3.90 18.89 8.60
CA MET A 107 -5.24 18.32 8.49
C MET A 107 -5.88 18.10 9.86
N VAL A 108 -5.16 17.53 10.82
CA VAL A 108 -5.68 17.31 12.18
C VAL A 108 -6.06 18.64 12.85
N ARG A 109 -5.24 19.68 12.70
CA ARG A 109 -5.46 20.98 13.35
C ARG A 109 -6.53 21.85 12.68
N HIS A 110 -6.57 21.84 11.36
CA HIS A 110 -7.38 22.80 10.58
C HIS A 110 -8.54 22.14 9.83
N GLY A 111 -8.65 20.81 9.90
CA GLY A 111 -9.63 20.06 9.14
C GLY A 111 -9.37 20.09 7.62
N VAL A 112 -10.41 19.76 6.89
CA VAL A 112 -10.49 19.88 5.43
C VAL A 112 -11.52 20.95 5.09
N HIS A 113 -11.15 21.87 4.20
CA HIS A 113 -12.07 22.92 3.75
C HIS A 113 -12.97 22.39 2.65
N VAL A 114 -14.29 22.52 2.86
CA VAL A 114 -15.34 22.19 1.89
C VAL A 114 -16.24 23.40 1.68
N SER A 115 -17.12 23.36 0.69
CA SER A 115 -18.11 24.44 0.49
C SER A 115 -19.15 24.41 1.60
N ARG A 116 -19.68 25.57 2.00
CA ARG A 116 -20.86 25.64 2.88
C ARG A 116 -22.12 25.39 2.03
N ALA A 117 -23.14 24.76 2.63
CA ALA A 117 -24.45 24.69 2.01
C ALA A 117 -25.24 26.00 2.19
N ASP A 118 -25.97 26.44 1.17
CA ASP A 118 -26.98 27.48 1.30
C ASP A 118 -28.29 26.93 1.90
N ARG A 119 -29.30 27.80 2.05
CA ARG A 119 -30.63 27.41 2.55
C ARG A 119 -31.36 26.38 1.67
N HIS A 120 -30.95 26.23 0.41
CA HIS A 120 -31.51 25.26 -0.55
C HIS A 120 -30.69 23.96 -0.59
N GLY A 121 -29.63 23.83 0.20
CA GLY A 121 -28.73 22.69 0.14
C GLY A 121 -27.87 22.69 -1.12
N ARG A 122 -27.40 23.85 -1.59
CA ARG A 122 -26.43 23.96 -2.70
C ARG A 122 -25.07 24.38 -2.15
N PRO A 123 -23.95 23.89 -2.71
CA PRO A 123 -22.63 24.37 -2.32
C PRO A 123 -22.44 25.83 -2.75
N VAL A 124 -22.05 26.68 -1.82
CA VAL A 124 -21.76 28.10 -2.08
C VAL A 124 -20.29 28.27 -2.42
N HIS A 125 -19.98 28.65 -3.66
CA HIS A 125 -18.61 28.94 -4.09
C HIS A 125 -18.01 30.09 -3.28
N GLY A 126 -16.76 29.91 -2.83
CA GLY A 126 -16.04 30.90 -2.03
C GLY A 126 -16.41 30.92 -0.53
N ALA A 127 -17.54 30.34 -0.13
CA ALA A 127 -17.89 30.18 1.29
C ALA A 127 -17.42 28.82 1.80
N THR A 128 -16.32 28.80 2.55
CA THR A 128 -15.74 27.55 3.06
C THR A 128 -16.18 27.22 4.49
N LEU A 129 -16.38 25.93 4.76
CA LEU A 129 -16.52 25.33 6.08
C LEU A 129 -15.31 24.42 6.33
N SER A 130 -14.74 24.46 7.55
CA SER A 130 -13.74 23.46 7.96
C SER A 130 -14.47 22.25 8.53
N VAL A 131 -14.23 21.08 7.94
CA VAL A 131 -14.68 19.79 8.44
C VAL A 131 -13.58 19.15 9.28
N PRO A 132 -13.84 18.79 10.55
CA PRO A 132 -12.85 18.13 11.41
C PRO A 132 -12.31 16.83 10.80
N VAL A 133 -11.01 16.61 11.00
CA VAL A 133 -10.32 15.38 10.56
C VAL A 133 -9.79 14.61 11.76
N GLY A 134 -10.23 13.37 11.92
CA GLY A 134 -9.54 12.38 12.73
C GLY A 134 -8.48 11.67 11.89
N LEU A 135 -7.28 11.47 12.42
CA LEU A 135 -6.21 10.78 11.69
C LEU A 135 -5.67 9.60 12.51
N SER A 136 -5.58 8.44 11.89
CA SER A 136 -5.01 7.23 12.48
C SER A 136 -3.97 6.61 11.55
N ILE A 137 -2.84 6.19 12.10
CA ILE A 137 -1.79 5.46 11.39
C ILE A 137 -1.72 4.05 11.96
N LEU A 138 -1.93 3.06 11.11
CA LEU A 138 -1.78 1.66 11.45
C LEU A 138 -0.35 1.24 11.21
N GLU A 139 0.18 0.38 12.08
CA GLU A 139 1.44 -0.30 11.86
C GLU A 139 1.30 -1.32 10.72
N GLY A 140 2.28 -1.36 9.83
CA GLY A 140 2.46 -2.41 8.85
C GLY A 140 3.78 -3.15 9.02
N ASN A 141 4.09 -4.04 8.07
CA ASN A 141 5.31 -4.84 8.14
C ASN A 141 6.59 -4.02 7.87
N LEU A 142 6.52 -2.93 7.09
CA LEU A 142 7.68 -2.09 6.78
C LEU A 142 8.01 -1.07 7.88
N ASP A 143 7.05 -0.74 8.73
CA ASP A 143 7.20 0.15 9.88
C ASP A 143 6.90 -0.53 11.22
N ALA A 144 7.25 -1.82 11.29
CA ALA A 144 7.10 -2.65 12.48
C ALA A 144 7.75 -2.02 13.73
N GLY A 145 6.96 -1.89 14.79
CA GLY A 145 7.26 -1.17 16.02
C GLY A 145 6.67 0.23 16.11
N LEU A 146 5.90 0.69 15.12
CA LEU A 146 5.19 1.97 15.17
C LEU A 146 4.19 2.05 16.34
N SER A 147 3.50 0.96 16.67
CA SER A 147 2.51 0.93 17.77
C SER A 147 3.11 0.86 19.18
N ARG A 148 4.45 0.78 19.29
CA ARG A 148 5.15 0.80 20.59
C ARG A 148 4.82 2.07 21.36
N GLU A 149 4.75 1.94 22.68
CA GLU A 149 4.29 2.99 23.61
C GLU A 149 4.92 4.36 23.31
N ALA A 150 6.25 4.46 23.22
CA ALA A 150 6.94 5.73 23.00
C ALA A 150 6.51 6.44 21.70
N SER A 151 6.36 5.69 20.59
CA SER A 151 5.92 6.21 19.30
C SER A 151 4.45 6.63 19.36
N ARG A 152 3.61 5.78 19.95
CA ARG A 152 2.17 6.02 20.13
C ARG A 152 1.90 7.26 20.99
N THR A 153 2.50 7.36 22.17
CA THR A 153 2.37 8.54 23.05
C THR A 153 2.80 9.82 22.34
N SER A 154 3.87 9.77 21.54
CA SER A 154 4.35 10.94 20.79
C SER A 154 3.34 11.40 19.73
N ALA A 155 2.78 10.45 18.97
CA ALA A 155 1.78 10.72 17.94
C ALA A 155 0.46 11.24 18.55
N GLU A 156 0.00 10.63 19.64
CA GLU A 156 -1.26 11.00 20.32
C GLU A 156 -1.23 12.43 20.85
N ARG A 157 -0.09 12.93 21.33
CA ARG A 157 0.10 14.35 21.72
C ARG A 157 -0.15 15.32 20.56
N THR A 158 -0.10 14.84 19.33
CA THR A 158 -0.37 15.64 18.13
C THR A 158 -1.77 15.43 17.55
N GLY A 159 -2.60 14.62 18.22
CA GLY A 159 -3.94 14.25 17.76
C GLY A 159 -3.96 13.14 16.71
N ILE A 160 -2.85 12.41 16.54
CA ILE A 160 -2.72 11.29 15.62
C ILE A 160 -2.84 9.99 16.41
N GLY A 161 -3.86 9.18 16.11
CA GLY A 161 -3.98 7.83 16.66
C GLY A 161 -2.97 6.88 16.01
N VAL A 162 -2.44 5.93 16.78
CA VAL A 162 -1.54 4.88 16.27
C VAL A 162 -1.97 3.53 16.82
N GLY A 163 -2.03 2.50 15.97
CA GLY A 163 -2.45 1.17 16.40
C GLY A 163 -2.17 0.07 15.39
N ALA A 164 -2.63 -1.15 15.66
CA ALA A 164 -2.58 -2.27 14.71
C ALA A 164 -3.90 -2.42 13.91
N ALA A 165 -4.98 -1.82 14.40
CA ALA A 165 -6.30 -1.83 13.79
C ALA A 165 -7.01 -0.50 14.07
N TRP A 166 -8.02 -0.19 13.25
CA TRP A 166 -8.96 0.90 13.46
C TRP A 166 -10.38 0.39 13.29
N ASP A 167 -11.27 0.77 14.20
CA ASP A 167 -12.65 0.30 14.25
C ASP A 167 -13.61 1.46 14.52
N ALA A 168 -14.54 1.71 13.60
CA ALA A 168 -15.69 2.58 13.84
C ALA A 168 -16.82 2.35 12.83
N ARG A 169 -18.06 2.61 13.24
CA ARG A 169 -19.25 2.60 12.36
C ARG A 169 -19.39 1.30 11.55
N GLY A 170 -19.10 0.16 12.18
CA GLY A 170 -19.15 -1.15 11.52
C GLY A 170 -18.08 -1.39 10.45
N VAL A 171 -17.07 -0.51 10.35
CA VAL A 171 -15.90 -0.68 9.47
C VAL A 171 -14.68 -0.99 10.34
N ARG A 172 -14.00 -2.08 10.01
CA ARG A 172 -12.70 -2.44 10.57
C ARG A 172 -11.62 -2.27 9.51
N VAL A 173 -10.54 -1.59 9.85
CA VAL A 173 -9.36 -1.43 9.00
C VAL A 173 -8.18 -2.08 9.69
N ILE A 174 -7.47 -2.93 8.96
CA ILE A 174 -6.20 -3.52 9.37
C ILE A 174 -5.21 -3.42 8.21
N HIS A 175 -3.92 -3.56 8.49
CA HIS A 175 -2.92 -3.57 7.42
C HIS A 175 -3.07 -4.83 6.56
N GLY A 176 -2.97 -6.03 7.13
CA GLY A 176 -3.19 -7.29 6.39
C GLY A 176 -1.95 -8.18 6.27
N ASP A 177 -0.78 -7.70 6.73
CA ASP A 177 0.47 -8.48 6.84
C ASP A 177 0.33 -9.79 7.62
N SER A 178 -0.58 -9.83 8.61
CA SER A 178 -0.88 -11.06 9.36
C SER A 178 -1.51 -12.17 8.52
N SER A 179 -1.99 -11.84 7.32
CA SER A 179 -2.55 -12.79 6.35
C SER A 179 -1.60 -13.06 5.18
N ASP A 180 -0.45 -12.38 5.13
CA ASP A 180 0.57 -12.60 4.10
C ASP A 180 1.67 -13.51 4.64
N LEU A 181 1.76 -14.73 4.11
CA LEU A 181 2.74 -15.72 4.56
C LEU A 181 4.18 -15.22 4.44
N ILE A 182 4.49 -14.38 3.45
CA ILE A 182 5.83 -13.82 3.26
C ILE A 182 6.21 -12.93 4.46
N TRP A 183 5.24 -12.19 5.01
CA TRP A 183 5.46 -11.28 6.14
C TRP A 183 5.17 -11.90 7.50
N MET A 184 4.46 -13.03 7.55
CA MET A 184 4.33 -13.87 8.74
C MET A 184 5.69 -14.43 9.13
N ALA A 185 6.41 -13.70 9.97
CA ALA A 185 7.51 -14.29 10.73
C ALA A 185 6.95 -15.41 11.61
N ASP A 186 7.77 -16.43 11.88
CA ASP A 186 7.63 -17.23 13.09
C ASP A 186 7.95 -16.34 14.30
N ARG A 187 7.08 -15.36 14.57
CA ARG A 187 7.21 -14.42 15.69
C ARG A 187 7.14 -15.17 17.03
N ALA A 188 6.61 -16.40 17.02
CA ALA A 188 6.53 -17.27 18.19
C ALA A 188 7.92 -17.78 18.61
N SER A 189 8.80 -18.15 17.67
CA SER A 189 10.19 -18.49 18.02
C SER A 189 11.01 -17.25 18.39
N GLY A 190 10.67 -16.08 17.84
CA GLY A 190 11.35 -14.82 18.16
C GLY A 190 12.82 -14.78 17.73
N VAL A 191 13.24 -15.71 16.88
CA VAL A 191 14.61 -15.87 16.38
C VAL A 191 14.57 -15.80 14.85
N GLY A 192 14.71 -14.60 14.28
CA GLY A 192 14.93 -14.42 12.84
C GLY A 192 13.95 -13.45 12.16
N PRO A 193 14.21 -13.11 10.88
CA PRO A 193 13.31 -12.29 10.07
C PRO A 193 12.14 -13.10 9.53
N SER A 194 11.09 -12.41 9.09
CA SER A 194 10.19 -12.96 8.09
C SER A 194 10.89 -13.10 6.73
N LEU A 195 10.32 -13.89 5.84
CA LEU A 195 10.81 -14.03 4.48
C LEU A 195 10.79 -12.67 3.74
N GLY A 196 9.74 -11.88 3.94
CA GLY A 196 9.58 -10.53 3.41
C GLY A 196 10.62 -9.55 3.94
N GLU A 197 10.93 -9.58 5.24
CA GLU A 197 12.00 -8.77 5.82
C GLU A 197 13.36 -9.11 5.19
N SER A 198 13.65 -10.41 5.02
CA SER A 198 14.89 -10.85 4.37
C SER A 198 14.94 -10.45 2.89
N LEU A 199 13.85 -10.60 2.15
CA LEU A 199 13.77 -10.16 0.75
C LEU A 199 13.93 -8.64 0.62
N ARG A 200 13.30 -7.84 1.49
CA ARG A 200 13.40 -6.38 1.45
C ARG A 200 14.81 -5.90 1.78
N VAL A 201 15.46 -6.51 2.78
CA VAL A 201 16.77 -6.06 3.30
C VAL A 201 17.95 -6.74 2.61
N ASP A 202 17.99 -8.07 2.59
CA ASP A 202 19.16 -8.80 2.10
C ASP A 202 19.20 -8.92 0.57
N LEU A 203 18.05 -8.85 -0.11
CA LEU A 203 17.95 -8.79 -1.57
C LEU A 203 17.77 -7.35 -2.07
N LEU A 204 16.60 -6.73 -1.86
CA LEU A 204 16.24 -5.50 -2.56
C LEU A 204 17.11 -4.30 -2.15
N THR A 205 17.30 -4.10 -0.84
CA THR A 205 18.14 -3.01 -0.32
C THR A 205 19.59 -3.16 -0.78
N ARG A 206 20.11 -4.39 -0.83
CA ARG A 206 21.47 -4.68 -1.33
C ARG A 206 21.59 -4.36 -2.81
N PHE A 207 20.64 -4.83 -3.62
CA PHE A 207 20.57 -4.54 -5.05
C PHE A 207 20.53 -3.02 -5.31
N ALA A 208 19.62 -2.31 -4.66
CA ALA A 208 19.45 -0.86 -4.83
C ALA A 208 20.66 -0.01 -4.38
N ALA A 209 21.45 -0.53 -3.44
CA ALA A 209 22.65 0.14 -2.92
C ALA A 209 23.93 -0.20 -3.68
N SER A 210 23.90 -1.20 -4.57
CA SER A 210 25.06 -1.68 -5.29
C SER A 210 25.65 -0.59 -6.19
N ALA A 211 26.97 -0.65 -6.40
CA ALA A 211 27.67 0.32 -7.24
C ALA A 211 27.17 0.31 -8.70
N PRO A 212 26.89 -0.85 -9.33
CA PRO A 212 26.35 -0.88 -10.68
C PRO A 212 25.01 -0.14 -10.79
N ILE A 213 24.08 -0.37 -9.85
CA ILE A 213 22.80 0.36 -9.83
C ILE A 213 22.99 1.86 -9.55
N GLY A 214 23.98 2.21 -8.73
CA GLY A 214 24.35 3.62 -8.48
C GLY A 214 24.94 4.34 -9.69
N ALA A 215 25.47 3.62 -10.68
CA ALA A 215 26.05 4.17 -11.90
C ALA A 215 25.02 4.44 -13.02
N ILE A 216 23.80 3.95 -12.87
CA ILE A 216 22.69 4.22 -13.80
C ILE A 216 22.32 5.69 -13.72
N GLU A 217 21.91 6.26 -14.85
CA GLU A 217 21.37 7.61 -14.93
C GLU A 217 20.25 7.82 -13.87
N PRO A 218 20.26 8.96 -13.13
CA PRO A 218 19.37 9.18 -12.00
C PRO A 218 17.87 8.96 -12.26
N ASP A 219 17.33 9.38 -13.40
CA ASP A 219 15.91 9.22 -13.73
C ASP A 219 15.57 7.75 -14.06
N ALA A 220 16.41 7.08 -14.85
CA ALA A 220 16.27 5.65 -15.14
C ALA A 220 16.36 4.80 -13.87
N ARG A 221 17.32 5.11 -12.99
CA ARG A 221 17.45 4.50 -11.66
C ARG A 221 16.20 4.74 -10.82
N ARG A 222 15.69 5.97 -10.79
CA ARG A 222 14.47 6.33 -10.04
C ARG A 222 13.28 5.49 -10.51
N LEU A 223 13.12 5.29 -11.83
CA LEU A 223 12.04 4.48 -12.39
C LEU A 223 12.18 3.00 -12.00
N LEU A 224 13.38 2.41 -12.14
CA LEU A 224 13.65 1.03 -11.71
C LEU A 224 13.29 0.82 -10.24
N LEU A 225 13.81 1.68 -9.36
CA LEU A 225 13.60 1.57 -7.92
C LEU A 225 12.14 1.84 -7.53
N ALA A 226 11.43 2.73 -8.25
CA ALA A 226 10.00 2.94 -8.03
C ALA A 226 9.18 1.70 -8.41
N SER A 227 9.49 1.05 -9.54
CA SER A 227 8.83 -0.19 -9.96
C SER A 227 9.07 -1.33 -8.97
N LEU A 228 10.31 -1.50 -8.51
CA LEU A 228 10.65 -2.51 -7.50
C LEU A 228 9.99 -2.23 -6.15
N ARG A 229 9.93 -0.95 -5.75
CA ARG A 229 9.31 -0.54 -4.50
C ARG A 229 7.81 -0.88 -4.48
N ALA A 230 7.11 -0.62 -5.58
CA ALA A 230 5.68 -0.89 -5.73
C ALA A 230 5.35 -2.37 -6.00
N ALA A 231 6.36 -3.20 -6.28
CA ALA A 231 6.16 -4.63 -6.53
C ALA A 231 6.11 -5.41 -5.21
N ASP A 232 5.21 -6.38 -5.16
CA ASP A 232 5.25 -7.47 -4.19
C ASP A 232 6.59 -8.23 -4.30
N PRO A 233 7.14 -8.83 -3.21
CA PRO A 233 8.41 -9.55 -3.26
C PRO A 233 8.50 -10.63 -4.34
N LEU A 234 7.39 -11.31 -4.66
CA LEU A 234 7.35 -12.28 -5.75
C LEU A 234 7.35 -11.64 -7.14
N GLY A 235 6.97 -10.36 -7.22
CA GLY A 235 6.94 -9.54 -8.44
C GLY A 235 8.26 -8.82 -8.75
N PHE A 236 9.26 -8.86 -7.86
CA PHE A 236 10.52 -8.15 -8.09
C PHE A 236 11.22 -8.56 -9.39
N ALA A 237 11.32 -9.86 -9.66
CA ALA A 237 11.93 -10.38 -10.88
C ALA A 237 11.20 -9.90 -12.14
N ASP A 238 9.87 -9.77 -12.07
CA ASP A 238 9.06 -9.30 -13.18
C ASP A 238 9.27 -7.80 -13.42
N ALA A 239 9.40 -7.01 -12.35
CA ALA A 239 9.72 -5.59 -12.44
C ALA A 239 11.11 -5.34 -13.03
N VAL A 240 12.12 -6.15 -12.66
CA VAL A 240 13.46 -6.09 -13.27
C VAL A 240 13.41 -6.49 -14.74
N ALA A 241 12.75 -7.60 -15.07
CA ALA A 241 12.65 -8.08 -16.44
C ALA A 241 11.94 -7.07 -17.37
N ALA A 242 10.84 -6.47 -16.90
CA ALA A 242 10.14 -5.41 -17.63
C ALA A 242 11.05 -4.20 -17.86
N TRP A 243 11.75 -3.74 -16.81
CA TRP A 243 12.67 -2.60 -16.94
C TRP A 243 13.83 -2.89 -17.91
N CYS A 244 14.42 -4.09 -17.86
CA CYS A 244 15.48 -4.47 -18.80
C CYS A 244 14.99 -4.54 -20.24
N THR A 245 13.73 -4.97 -20.45
CA THR A 245 13.10 -5.03 -21.78
C THR A 245 12.82 -3.63 -22.33
N ASP A 246 12.38 -2.70 -21.47
CA ASP A 246 12.04 -1.33 -21.85
C ASP A 246 13.28 -0.41 -21.96
N SER A 247 14.43 -0.85 -21.44
CA SER A 247 15.69 -0.09 -21.51
C SER A 247 16.17 0.04 -22.95
N GLN A 248 16.43 1.28 -23.37
CA GLN A 248 17.03 1.57 -24.68
C GLN A 248 18.53 1.26 -24.73
N ASP A 249 19.17 1.12 -23.57
CA ASP A 249 20.60 0.80 -23.46
C ASP A 249 20.77 -0.67 -23.01
N ALA A 250 21.20 -1.51 -23.95
CA ALA A 250 21.41 -2.94 -23.73
C ALA A 250 22.58 -3.22 -22.77
N ALA A 251 23.60 -2.35 -22.72
CA ALA A 251 24.72 -2.54 -21.81
C ALA A 251 24.30 -2.26 -20.37
N ILE A 252 23.51 -1.21 -20.16
CA ILE A 252 22.92 -0.92 -18.84
C ILE A 252 21.93 -2.03 -18.44
N ALA A 253 21.09 -2.51 -19.36
CA ALA A 253 20.16 -3.61 -19.09
C ALA A 253 20.90 -4.89 -18.67
N GLY A 254 21.99 -5.25 -19.36
CA GLY A 254 22.85 -6.38 -19.00
C GLY A 254 23.50 -6.21 -17.61
N LEU A 255 23.96 -5.00 -17.29
CA LEU A 255 24.52 -4.69 -15.98
C LEU A 255 23.47 -4.85 -14.85
N VAL A 256 22.25 -4.38 -15.07
CA VAL A 256 21.14 -4.51 -14.11
C VAL A 256 20.75 -5.96 -13.91
N HIS A 257 20.63 -6.71 -15.01
CA HIS A 257 20.38 -8.14 -15.03
C HIS A 257 21.43 -8.91 -14.19
N ASP A 258 22.71 -8.67 -14.45
CA ASP A 258 23.79 -9.38 -13.77
C ASP A 258 23.88 -9.03 -12.27
N GLU A 259 23.66 -7.77 -11.91
CA GLU A 259 23.60 -7.36 -10.50
C GLU A 259 22.38 -7.95 -9.79
N TRP A 260 21.25 -8.09 -10.47
CA TRP A 260 20.07 -8.75 -9.92
C TRP A 260 20.38 -10.22 -9.60
N LEU A 261 20.93 -10.99 -10.55
CA LEU A 261 21.28 -12.40 -10.33
C LEU A 261 22.32 -12.58 -9.21
N ARG A 262 23.31 -11.67 -9.13
CA ARG A 262 24.28 -11.65 -8.03
C ARG A 262 23.60 -11.37 -6.68
N SER A 263 22.65 -10.45 -6.64
CA SER A 263 21.88 -10.12 -5.44
C SER A 263 20.97 -11.25 -4.99
N VAL A 264 20.27 -11.93 -5.91
CA VAL A 264 19.46 -13.13 -5.63
C VAL A 264 20.33 -14.24 -5.07
N SER A 265 21.48 -14.52 -5.69
CA SER A 265 22.42 -15.54 -5.22
C SER A 265 22.97 -15.22 -3.83
N ALA A 266 23.24 -13.94 -3.55
CA ALA A 266 23.71 -13.50 -2.22
C ALA A 266 22.63 -13.62 -1.16
N TRP A 267 21.39 -13.20 -1.47
CA TRP A 267 20.24 -13.36 -0.59
C TRP A 267 19.97 -14.83 -0.28
N HIS A 268 19.98 -15.69 -1.30
CA HIS A 268 19.75 -17.14 -1.15
C HIS A 268 20.68 -17.76 -0.11
N ARG A 269 21.99 -17.48 -0.18
CA ARG A 269 22.97 -17.94 0.80
C ARG A 269 22.67 -17.43 2.22
N VAL A 270 22.28 -16.17 2.35
CA VAL A 270 21.93 -15.56 3.64
C VAL A 270 20.66 -16.21 4.21
N ALA A 271 19.61 -16.36 3.40
CA ALA A 271 18.34 -16.95 3.80
C ALA A 271 18.52 -18.40 4.30
N ARG A 272 19.34 -19.21 3.61
CA ARG A 272 19.72 -20.55 4.09
C ARG A 272 20.50 -20.52 5.39
N GLY A 273 21.45 -19.59 5.53
CA GLY A 273 22.23 -19.42 6.77
C GLY A 273 21.38 -18.98 7.96
N LEU A 274 20.27 -18.28 7.71
CA LEU A 274 19.29 -17.87 8.73
C LEU A 274 18.30 -18.99 9.09
N GLY A 275 18.32 -20.13 8.40
CA GLY A 275 17.38 -21.23 8.66
C GLY A 275 15.95 -20.94 8.24
N LEU A 276 15.72 -20.01 7.30
CA LEU A 276 14.38 -19.70 6.78
C LEU A 276 13.71 -20.88 6.05
N THR A 277 14.44 -21.99 5.86
CA THR A 277 14.02 -23.20 5.15
C THR A 277 13.27 -24.21 6.04
N GLY A 278 13.24 -24.03 7.37
CA GLY A 278 12.82 -25.10 8.30
C GLY A 278 12.02 -24.67 9.54
N ALA A 279 11.51 -23.43 9.59
CA ALA A 279 10.70 -22.95 10.70
C ALA A 279 9.43 -22.25 10.23
N GLY A 280 8.38 -22.33 11.04
CA GLY A 280 7.11 -21.64 10.82
C GLY A 280 6.18 -22.31 9.80
N PRO A 281 5.28 -21.54 9.13
CA PRO A 281 4.23 -22.07 8.27
C PRO A 281 4.76 -22.78 7.00
N TRP A 282 6.05 -22.65 6.72
CA TRP A 282 6.71 -23.22 5.54
C TRP A 282 7.07 -24.70 5.69
N ASN A 283 7.05 -25.26 6.90
CA ASN A 283 7.39 -26.67 7.16
C ASN A 283 6.38 -27.65 6.55
N GLU A 284 5.18 -27.18 6.22
CA GLU A 284 4.15 -27.99 5.57
C GLU A 284 4.31 -28.01 4.04
N ALA A 285 5.14 -27.14 3.47
CA ALA A 285 5.37 -27.11 2.03
C ALA A 285 6.15 -28.37 1.60
N PRO A 286 5.75 -29.04 0.50
CA PRO A 286 6.46 -30.22 -0.01
C PRO A 286 7.79 -29.89 -0.69
N PHE A 287 8.25 -28.65 -0.60
CA PHE A 287 9.46 -28.12 -1.23
C PHE A 287 10.13 -27.07 -0.33
N ASP A 288 11.42 -26.82 -0.54
CA ASP A 288 12.14 -25.73 0.11
C ASP A 288 11.71 -24.38 -0.52
N VAL A 289 10.96 -23.60 0.25
CA VAL A 289 10.40 -22.31 -0.17
C VAL A 289 11.49 -21.32 -0.57
N VAL A 290 12.64 -21.33 0.11
CA VAL A 290 13.74 -20.43 -0.19
C VAL A 290 14.39 -20.81 -1.52
N ASP A 291 14.61 -22.10 -1.77
CA ASP A 291 15.15 -22.59 -3.05
C ASP A 291 14.17 -22.30 -4.20
N ALA A 292 12.87 -22.53 -4.00
CA ALA A 292 11.83 -22.24 -4.98
C ALA A 292 11.79 -20.74 -5.34
N LEU A 293 11.83 -19.86 -4.34
CA LEU A 293 11.87 -18.41 -4.55
C LEU A 293 13.15 -17.94 -5.20
N ALA A 294 14.32 -18.45 -4.79
CA ALA A 294 15.58 -18.13 -5.46
C ALA A 294 15.54 -18.52 -6.94
N GLY A 295 15.02 -19.71 -7.25
CA GLY A 295 14.80 -20.17 -8.62
C GLY A 295 13.88 -19.26 -9.41
N ARG A 296 12.76 -18.82 -8.81
CA ARG A 296 11.81 -17.88 -9.44
C ARG A 296 12.43 -16.51 -9.66
N LEU A 297 13.14 -15.97 -8.67
CA LEU A 297 13.76 -14.65 -8.75
C LEU A 297 14.92 -14.62 -9.76
N ALA A 298 15.62 -15.74 -9.94
CA ALA A 298 16.67 -15.89 -10.94
C ALA A 298 16.15 -16.10 -12.38
N ALA A 299 14.88 -16.44 -12.56
CA ALA A 299 14.30 -16.77 -13.87
C ALA A 299 13.83 -15.54 -14.68
N ILE A 300 14.56 -14.42 -14.63
CA ILE A 300 14.18 -13.17 -15.30
C ILE A 300 14.12 -13.26 -16.83
N ASP A 301 14.95 -14.10 -17.45
CA ASP A 301 15.01 -14.26 -18.92
C ASP A 301 13.87 -15.11 -19.52
N ARG A 302 13.21 -15.95 -18.70
CA ARG A 302 12.36 -17.02 -19.23
C ARG A 302 11.03 -16.54 -19.79
N ARG A 303 10.61 -15.29 -19.53
CA ARG A 303 9.41 -14.71 -20.15
C ARG A 303 9.63 -14.25 -21.59
N ALA A 304 10.86 -13.93 -21.99
CA ALA A 304 11.19 -13.73 -23.40
C ALA A 304 11.14 -15.05 -24.19
N SER A 305 11.21 -16.19 -23.49
CA SER A 305 11.14 -17.55 -24.04
C SER A 305 9.77 -18.19 -23.80
N ALA A 306 8.70 -17.54 -24.26
CA ALA A 306 7.35 -18.10 -24.19
C ALA A 306 7.31 -19.50 -24.84
N GLY A 307 7.05 -20.55 -24.03
CA GLY A 307 6.75 -21.88 -24.56
C GLY A 307 7.01 -23.08 -23.64
N ARG A 308 7.79 -22.98 -22.56
CA ARG A 308 8.03 -24.13 -21.65
C ARG A 308 7.88 -23.79 -20.17
N THR A 309 6.69 -24.12 -19.67
CA THR A 309 6.31 -24.54 -18.30
C THR A 309 7.44 -24.62 -17.26
N VAL A 310 7.74 -23.49 -16.62
CA VAL A 310 8.17 -23.45 -15.20
C VAL A 310 6.96 -23.11 -14.33
N SER A 311 5.74 -23.21 -14.88
CA SER A 311 4.53 -22.74 -14.20
C SER A 311 4.27 -23.54 -12.93
N GLY A 312 4.54 -24.84 -12.87
CA GLY A 312 4.26 -25.67 -11.68
C GLY A 312 4.77 -25.14 -10.33
N VAL A 313 6.01 -24.65 -10.22
CA VAL A 313 6.55 -24.17 -8.93
C VAL A 313 6.10 -22.74 -8.61
N ALA A 314 6.00 -21.87 -9.61
CA ALA A 314 5.51 -20.51 -9.42
C ALA A 314 4.00 -20.49 -9.14
N ASP A 315 3.26 -21.35 -9.81
CA ASP A 315 1.83 -21.61 -9.60
C ASP A 315 1.64 -22.26 -8.24
N HIS A 316 2.44 -23.27 -7.84
CA HIS A 316 2.35 -23.83 -6.48
C HIS A 316 2.77 -22.85 -5.39
N LEU A 317 3.75 -21.97 -5.64
CA LEU A 317 4.07 -20.88 -4.73
C LEU A 317 2.90 -19.91 -4.64
N ALA A 318 2.27 -19.54 -5.75
CA ALA A 318 1.06 -18.74 -5.74
C ALA A 318 -0.08 -19.45 -4.98
N ASP A 319 -0.33 -20.72 -5.26
CA ASP A 319 -1.36 -21.54 -4.60
C ASP A 319 -1.07 -21.72 -3.10
N LEU A 320 0.19 -21.89 -2.69
CA LEU A 320 0.58 -22.01 -1.28
C LEU A 320 0.42 -20.66 -0.56
N LEU A 321 0.79 -19.56 -1.23
CA LEU A 321 0.66 -18.20 -0.73
C LEU A 321 -0.78 -17.67 -0.81
N GLY A 322 -1.62 -18.33 -1.62
CA GLY A 322 -2.99 -17.95 -1.92
C GLY A 322 -4.06 -18.90 -1.42
N GLY A 323 -3.68 -20.03 -0.81
CA GLY A 323 -4.61 -21.02 -0.29
C GLY A 323 -5.59 -20.41 0.72
N ASP A 324 -6.81 -20.97 0.79
CA ASP A 324 -7.92 -20.57 1.64
C ASP A 324 -7.57 -20.59 3.14
N ARG A 325 -6.74 -19.65 3.58
CA ARG A 325 -6.50 -19.39 5.00
C ARG A 325 -7.51 -18.35 5.45
N PRO A 326 -8.22 -18.59 6.56
CA PRO A 326 -9.14 -17.61 7.08
C PRO A 326 -8.37 -16.36 7.46
N ILE A 327 -8.62 -15.27 6.74
CA ILE A 327 -8.25 -13.92 7.19
C ILE A 327 -8.84 -13.77 8.58
N ALA A 328 -8.01 -13.28 9.51
CA ALA A 328 -8.29 -13.11 10.94
C ALA A 328 -9.78 -13.00 11.22
N THR A 329 -10.30 -13.87 12.11
CA THR A 329 -11.71 -13.88 12.49
C THR A 329 -12.13 -12.47 12.89
N VAL A 330 -12.88 -11.84 11.99
CA VAL A 330 -13.45 -10.54 12.24
C VAL A 330 -14.51 -10.77 13.31
N GLY A 331 -14.39 -10.08 14.44
CA GLY A 331 -15.42 -10.15 15.49
C GLY A 331 -16.79 -9.89 14.86
N SER A 332 -17.82 -10.60 15.35
CA SER A 332 -19.16 -10.71 14.77
C SER A 332 -19.98 -9.42 14.63
N GLY A 333 -19.36 -8.24 14.67
CA GLY A 333 -20.01 -6.93 14.67
C GLY A 333 -19.67 -5.97 13.53
N SER A 334 -18.60 -6.17 12.73
CA SER A 334 -18.28 -5.24 11.63
C SER A 334 -18.87 -5.69 10.29
N GLY A 335 -19.58 -4.84 9.57
CA GLY A 335 -20.10 -5.14 8.23
C GLY A 335 -19.03 -5.13 7.13
N PHE A 336 -17.91 -4.43 7.36
CA PHE A 336 -16.84 -4.22 6.37
C PHE A 336 -15.44 -4.41 6.96
N LEU A 337 -14.58 -5.10 6.20
CA LEU A 337 -13.15 -5.24 6.47
C LEU A 337 -12.36 -4.54 5.35
N VAL A 338 -11.43 -3.65 5.71
CA VAL A 338 -10.51 -3.01 4.78
C VAL A 338 -9.08 -3.44 5.09
N LEU A 339 -8.38 -3.93 4.07
CA LEU A 339 -6.98 -4.36 4.15
C LEU A 339 -6.12 -3.33 3.42
N GLY A 340 -5.13 -2.76 4.11
CA GLY A 340 -4.13 -1.87 3.50
C GLY A 340 -3.12 -2.57 2.58
N HIS A 341 -2.90 -3.86 2.84
CA HIS A 341 -2.13 -4.82 2.07
C HIS A 341 -3.02 -6.04 1.86
N ALA A 342 -3.53 -6.22 0.64
CA ALA A 342 -4.30 -7.41 0.32
C ALA A 342 -3.36 -8.62 0.26
N PRO A 343 -3.73 -9.77 0.85
CA PRO A 343 -2.98 -11.00 0.64
C PRO A 343 -2.90 -11.32 -0.86
N VAL A 344 -1.83 -12.02 -1.26
CA VAL A 344 -1.48 -12.34 -2.66
C VAL A 344 -2.64 -12.98 -3.42
N ASP A 345 -3.51 -13.73 -2.72
CA ASP A 345 -4.84 -14.06 -3.19
C ASP A 345 -5.90 -13.68 -2.15
N ALA A 346 -7.02 -13.14 -2.64
CA ALA A 346 -8.12 -12.64 -1.82
C ALA A 346 -8.83 -13.79 -1.09
N SER A 347 -8.33 -14.15 0.09
CA SER A 347 -9.02 -15.08 0.98
C SER A 347 -10.37 -14.47 1.41
N MET A 348 -11.43 -15.26 1.34
CA MET A 348 -12.76 -14.81 1.78
C MET A 348 -12.78 -14.75 3.31
N PRO A 349 -13.20 -13.63 3.94
CA PRO A 349 -13.42 -13.64 5.38
C PRO A 349 -14.52 -14.63 5.72
N LEU A 350 -14.26 -15.52 6.70
CA LEU A 350 -15.30 -16.34 7.30
C LEU A 350 -16.33 -15.40 7.97
N GLY A 351 -17.60 -15.46 7.56
CA GLY A 351 -18.68 -14.72 8.23
C GLY A 351 -19.50 -13.72 7.40
N GLY A 352 -19.42 -13.73 6.06
CA GLY A 352 -20.29 -12.91 5.20
C GLY A 352 -19.97 -11.41 5.18
N HIS A 353 -18.79 -11.03 5.68
CA HIS A 353 -18.31 -9.66 5.64
C HIS A 353 -17.96 -9.21 4.21
N ARG A 354 -18.15 -7.92 3.91
CA ARG A 354 -17.67 -7.33 2.65
C ARG A 354 -16.21 -6.88 2.83
N MET A 355 -15.32 -7.35 1.97
CA MET A 355 -13.89 -7.06 2.05
C MET A 355 -13.45 -6.06 0.99
N ILE A 356 -12.57 -5.13 1.36
CA ILE A 356 -11.96 -4.14 0.47
C ILE A 356 -10.44 -4.24 0.61
N GLY A 357 -9.76 -4.67 -0.45
CA GLY A 357 -8.31 -4.64 -0.52
C GLY A 357 -7.80 -3.34 -1.14
N LEU A 358 -6.81 -2.71 -0.52
CA LEU A 358 -6.02 -1.63 -1.09
C LEU A 358 -4.72 -2.23 -1.62
N GLY A 359 -4.45 -2.12 -2.93
CA GLY A 359 -3.23 -2.67 -3.52
C GLY A 359 -3.35 -2.91 -5.02
N ALA A 360 -2.24 -3.20 -5.67
CA ALA A 360 -2.21 -3.55 -7.09
C ALA A 360 -2.53 -5.04 -7.28
N ARG A 361 -3.60 -5.34 -8.02
CA ARG A 361 -3.81 -6.70 -8.54
C ARG A 361 -2.65 -7.06 -9.45
N ARG A 362 -2.15 -8.29 -9.31
CA ARG A 362 -1.50 -8.97 -10.43
C ARG A 362 -2.54 -9.09 -11.53
N GLY A 363 -2.17 -8.73 -12.77
CA GLY A 363 -3.00 -8.88 -13.96
C GLY A 363 -3.25 -10.34 -14.33
N VAL A 364 -3.89 -11.11 -13.44
CA VAL A 364 -4.48 -12.39 -13.76
C VAL A 364 -5.83 -12.07 -14.38
N ASP A 365 -5.89 -12.21 -15.69
CA ASP A 365 -7.12 -12.12 -16.47
C ASP A 365 -8.01 -13.32 -16.09
N LEU A 366 -8.75 -13.19 -14.98
CA LEU A 366 -9.78 -14.13 -14.60
C LEU A 366 -10.93 -13.93 -15.58
N GLY A 367 -10.84 -14.58 -16.74
CA GLY A 367 -11.88 -14.57 -17.75
C GLY A 367 -13.25 -14.83 -17.11
N GLY A 368 -14.16 -13.88 -17.27
CA GLY A 368 -15.57 -14.03 -16.92
C GLY A 368 -16.02 -13.11 -15.78
N ASP A 369 -17.13 -12.44 -16.06
CA ASP A 369 -17.91 -11.46 -15.27
C ASP A 369 -18.49 -12.01 -13.95
N ARG A 370 -17.81 -12.95 -13.29
CA ARG A 370 -18.19 -13.56 -12.01
C ARG A 370 -17.23 -13.12 -10.92
N GLY A 371 -17.21 -11.83 -10.63
CA GLY A 371 -16.64 -11.34 -9.38
C GLY A 371 -17.29 -12.05 -8.20
N LEU A 372 -16.48 -12.63 -7.31
CA LEU A 372 -16.96 -13.28 -6.09
C LEU A 372 -17.85 -12.29 -5.30
N PRO A 373 -19.05 -12.69 -4.83
CA PRO A 373 -19.93 -11.80 -4.10
C PRO A 373 -19.29 -11.34 -2.79
N GLY A 374 -19.00 -10.04 -2.69
CA GLY A 374 -18.61 -9.39 -1.43
C GLY A 374 -17.22 -8.77 -1.36
N VAL A 375 -16.34 -8.99 -2.35
CA VAL A 375 -15.01 -8.37 -2.39
C VAL A 375 -15.00 -7.22 -3.41
N ARG A 376 -14.70 -5.99 -2.97
CA ARG A 376 -14.48 -4.84 -3.85
C ARG A 376 -13.04 -4.38 -3.74
N GLU A 377 -12.26 -4.70 -4.75
CA GLU A 377 -10.88 -4.27 -4.84
C GLU A 377 -10.78 -2.87 -5.43
N ILE A 378 -9.93 -2.03 -4.85
CA ILE A 378 -9.58 -0.72 -5.43
C ILE A 378 -8.15 -0.81 -5.93
N SER A 379 -8.00 -1.28 -7.16
CA SER A 379 -6.71 -1.37 -7.83
C SER A 379 -6.27 0.00 -8.38
N PRO A 380 -4.96 0.32 -8.34
CA PRO A 380 -4.40 1.45 -9.07
C PRO A 380 -4.48 1.21 -10.59
N LEU A 381 -4.59 2.30 -11.35
CA LEU A 381 -4.45 2.31 -12.81
C LEU A 381 -3.06 1.75 -13.22
N PRO A 382 -2.90 1.17 -14.43
CA PRO A 382 -1.71 0.43 -14.86
C PRO A 382 -0.40 1.24 -14.96
N THR A 383 -0.43 2.56 -14.74
CA THR A 383 0.76 3.40 -14.64
C THR A 383 1.30 3.44 -13.20
N PRO A 384 2.63 3.44 -12.98
CA PRO A 384 3.20 3.47 -11.64
C PRO A 384 2.59 4.62 -10.82
N PRO A 385 2.12 4.37 -9.59
CA PRO A 385 1.29 5.31 -8.87
C PRO A 385 2.07 6.60 -8.59
N ARG A 386 1.58 7.73 -9.12
CA ARG A 386 1.99 9.06 -8.65
C ARG A 386 1.37 9.41 -7.29
N SER A 387 0.51 8.54 -6.74
CA SER A 387 -0.24 8.75 -5.49
C SER A 387 -0.62 7.42 -4.82
N PRO A 388 -0.66 7.37 -3.48
CA PRO A 388 -0.97 6.15 -2.73
C PRO A 388 -2.40 5.67 -2.96
N VAL A 389 -2.61 4.35 -2.91
CA VAL A 389 -3.94 3.73 -3.07
C VAL A 389 -4.86 4.24 -1.97
N THR A 390 -6.09 4.61 -2.34
CA THR A 390 -7.04 5.22 -1.41
C THR A 390 -8.47 4.76 -1.69
N ALA A 391 -9.16 4.29 -0.66
CA ALA A 391 -10.59 4.06 -0.62
C ALA A 391 -11.32 5.17 0.12
N VAL A 392 -12.45 5.61 -0.42
CA VAL A 392 -13.42 6.47 0.25
C VAL A 392 -14.66 5.67 0.58
N ILE A 393 -15.00 5.63 1.86
CA ILE A 393 -16.12 4.89 2.43
C ILE A 393 -17.12 5.91 3.00
N THR A 394 -18.32 5.91 2.44
CA THR A 394 -19.43 6.78 2.86
C THR A 394 -20.60 5.95 3.33
N GLU A 395 -21.07 6.23 4.54
CA GLU A 395 -22.34 5.73 5.03
C GLU A 395 -23.47 6.48 4.32
N ARG A 396 -24.43 5.74 3.79
CA ARG A 396 -25.63 6.30 3.15
C ARG A 396 -26.87 5.99 3.98
N GLY A 397 -27.92 6.78 3.78
CA GLY A 397 -29.24 6.49 4.34
C GLY A 397 -29.66 5.04 4.09
N GLY A 398 -30.19 4.37 5.11
CA GLY A 398 -30.56 2.96 5.05
C GLY A 398 -29.42 1.96 5.29
N GLY A 399 -28.27 2.39 5.80
CA GLY A 399 -27.17 1.50 6.21
C GLY A 399 -26.35 0.93 5.05
N THR A 400 -26.48 1.48 3.84
CA THR A 400 -25.67 1.08 2.69
C THR A 400 -24.33 1.82 2.67
N VAL A 401 -23.26 1.14 2.27
CA VAL A 401 -21.91 1.71 2.22
C VAL A 401 -21.43 1.80 0.77
N GLY A 402 -21.06 3.01 0.36
CA GLY A 402 -20.41 3.27 -0.92
C GLY A 402 -18.89 3.19 -0.81
N VAL A 403 -18.24 2.59 -1.80
CA VAL A 403 -16.77 2.47 -1.91
C VAL A 403 -16.35 3.05 -3.25
N SER A 404 -15.38 3.96 -3.24
CA SER A 404 -14.82 4.58 -4.46
C SER A 404 -13.34 4.89 -4.29
N SER A 405 -12.60 5.01 -5.39
CA SER A 405 -11.22 5.49 -5.35
C SER A 405 -11.18 7.00 -5.10
N LEU A 406 -10.05 7.48 -4.58
CA LEU A 406 -9.82 8.92 -4.42
C LEU A 406 -9.55 9.56 -5.80
N GLY A 407 -10.59 10.17 -6.38
CA GLY A 407 -10.49 10.89 -7.65
C GLY A 407 -11.53 10.43 -8.68
N ASP A 408 -12.01 9.19 -8.55
CA ASP A 408 -13.11 8.72 -9.39
C ASP A 408 -14.45 9.31 -8.92
N PRO A 409 -15.36 9.62 -9.86
CA PRO A 409 -16.76 9.81 -9.51
C PRO A 409 -17.28 8.51 -8.90
N VAL A 410 -18.07 8.60 -7.83
CA VAL A 410 -18.85 7.47 -7.35
C VAL A 410 -19.68 6.99 -8.55
N ALA A 411 -19.46 5.77 -9.06
CA ALA A 411 -20.00 5.33 -10.37
C ALA A 411 -21.51 5.58 -10.54
N GLU A 412 -22.25 5.53 -9.44
CA GLU A 412 -23.70 5.75 -9.37
C GLU A 412 -24.12 7.22 -9.57
N TRP A 413 -23.22 8.18 -9.32
CA TRP A 413 -23.44 9.59 -9.64
C TRP A 413 -23.55 9.80 -11.14
N SER A 414 -22.73 9.09 -11.92
CA SER A 414 -22.86 9.12 -13.39
C SER A 414 -24.18 8.51 -13.86
N ALA A 415 -24.74 7.54 -13.11
CA ALA A 415 -26.01 6.91 -13.44
C ALA A 415 -27.21 7.80 -13.07
N ASN A 416 -27.25 8.33 -11.84
CA ASN A 416 -28.34 9.20 -11.38
C ASN A 416 -28.32 10.59 -12.03
N ALA A 417 -27.13 11.17 -12.28
CA ALA A 417 -26.99 12.41 -13.02
C ALA A 417 -27.58 12.28 -14.43
N ARG A 418 -27.26 11.18 -15.14
CA ARG A 418 -27.82 10.91 -16.48
C ARG A 418 -29.34 10.73 -16.46
N GLN A 419 -29.88 10.06 -15.44
CA GLN A 419 -31.33 9.91 -15.28
C GLN A 419 -32.05 11.25 -15.01
N GLN A 420 -31.35 12.23 -14.44
CA GLN A 420 -31.87 13.58 -14.18
C GLN A 420 -31.49 14.60 -15.26
N GLY A 421 -30.97 14.17 -16.42
CA GLY A 421 -30.58 15.05 -17.52
C GLY A 421 -29.25 15.80 -17.32
N TRP A 422 -28.50 15.47 -16.27
CA TRP A 422 -27.18 16.06 -16.01
C TRP A 422 -26.11 15.27 -16.78
N SER A 423 -25.38 15.95 -17.66
CA SER A 423 -24.22 15.39 -18.34
C SER A 423 -22.95 15.70 -17.55
N PRO A 424 -22.24 14.70 -17.01
CA PRO A 424 -20.95 14.93 -16.39
C PRO A 424 -19.92 15.21 -17.50
N ALA A 425 -19.74 16.48 -17.88
CA ALA A 425 -18.67 16.87 -18.80
C ALA A 425 -17.33 16.97 -18.06
N ARG A 426 -16.31 16.30 -18.61
CA ARG A 426 -14.93 16.40 -18.13
C ARG A 426 -14.36 17.73 -18.63
N ALA A 427 -14.17 18.71 -17.76
CA ALA A 427 -13.39 19.90 -18.13
C ALA A 427 -11.90 19.58 -18.02
N ASP A 428 -11.09 20.09 -18.95
CA ASP A 428 -9.63 19.87 -19.09
C ASP A 428 -8.77 20.35 -17.89
N ALA A 429 -9.41 20.76 -16.80
CA ALA A 429 -8.76 21.10 -15.54
C ALA A 429 -9.51 20.53 -14.32
N GLY A 430 -9.91 19.25 -14.35
CA GLY A 430 -10.21 18.46 -13.14
C GLY A 430 -11.34 18.97 -12.22
N ALA A 431 -12.19 19.87 -12.72
CA ALA A 431 -13.40 20.34 -12.04
C ALA A 431 -14.63 19.85 -12.82
N TRP A 432 -15.64 19.36 -12.10
CA TRP A 432 -16.96 19.10 -12.66
C TRP A 432 -17.73 20.43 -12.65
N ILE A 433 -18.12 20.92 -13.83
CA ILE A 433 -19.11 22.00 -13.96
C ILE A 433 -20.46 21.31 -14.13
N VAL A 434 -21.37 21.54 -13.19
CA VAL A 434 -22.79 21.17 -13.35
C VAL A 434 -23.49 22.44 -13.81
N ASP A 435 -23.75 22.55 -15.11
CA ASP A 435 -24.63 23.59 -15.64
C ASP A 435 -26.06 23.04 -15.63
N ALA A 436 -26.99 23.78 -15.03
CA ALA A 436 -28.40 23.42 -15.01
C ALA A 436 -29.06 24.02 -16.25
N ALA A 437 -29.57 23.17 -17.14
CA ALA A 437 -30.56 23.58 -18.14
C ALA A 437 -31.94 23.73 -17.49
#